data_AF-A0AAU9JQW6-F1
#
_entry.id   AF-A0AAU9JQW6-F1
#
_cell.length_a   1.000
_cell.length_b   1.000
_cell.length_c   1.000
_cell.angle_alpha   90.00
_cell.angle_beta   90.00
_cell.angle_gamma   90.00
#
_symmetry.space_group_name_H-M   'P 1'
#
loop_
_entity.id
_entity.type
_entity.pdbx_description
1 polymer ?
#
loop_
_entity_poly.entity_id
_entity_poly.type
_entity_poly.pdbx_seq_one_letter_code
_entity_poly.pdbx_strand_id
1 'polypeptide(L)'
;MIFKYEFIRKLLPIKMSTFLSDMRNTGGKKTIVDSLSNHYKHLNTIKPVVNSFDPPPKHVNAKSRPASKQSNLSEVKETFRRVSSVKNSKSSFSAPETFHLSSKLSQNRAKKKNSQITDHENNIKSMQRRINRIGSASERKKNPYDPIAHPALLLRDRDETNIYMVTDEFMQKMNQPPSISSAYNEIANNNKPVISDRQRELLEVPYIRLAEPEKALALKKEMLEIIVRKRILSQQDLEKFCSLVRERNSHIKSSEIDEAINFVINQVAS
;
A
#
# COMPACT_ATOMS: atom_id res chain seq x y z
N MET A 1 68.59 -22.14 35.73
CA MET A 1 68.34 -22.27 34.28
C MET A 1 67.53 -21.07 33.82
N ILE A 2 68.17 -20.09 33.18
CA ILE A 2 67.53 -18.89 32.63
C ILE A 2 68.08 -18.74 31.22
N PHE A 3 67.27 -19.04 30.19
CA PHE A 3 67.63 -18.74 28.80
C PHE A 3 67.06 -17.37 28.43
N LYS A 4 67.97 -16.47 28.05
CA LYS A 4 67.75 -15.07 27.71
C LYS A 4 67.00 -14.92 26.37
N TYR A 5 65.86 -14.24 26.41
CA TYR A 5 65.10 -13.75 25.24
C TYR A 5 65.73 -12.47 24.66
N GLU A 6 66.91 -12.56 24.06
CA GLU A 6 67.58 -11.39 23.43
C GLU A 6 67.47 -11.37 21.89
N PHE A 7 66.83 -12.37 21.26
CA PHE A 7 66.96 -12.55 19.81
C PHE A 7 65.90 -11.84 18.92
N ILE A 8 64.86 -11.22 19.48
CA ILE A 8 63.73 -10.68 18.67
C ILE A 8 63.70 -9.13 18.59
N ARG A 9 64.82 -8.43 18.87
CA ARG A 9 64.88 -6.95 18.76
C ARG A 9 65.70 -6.41 17.56
N LYS A 10 66.10 -7.27 16.62
CA LYS A 10 66.77 -6.86 15.37
C LYS A 10 65.89 -6.98 14.12
N LEU A 11 64.56 -6.96 14.27
CA LEU A 11 63.69 -6.69 13.13
C LEU A 11 63.70 -5.19 12.87
N LEU A 12 64.33 -4.81 11.76
CA LEU A 12 64.40 -3.46 11.22
C LEU A 12 63.05 -2.74 11.38
N PRO A 13 63.04 -1.44 11.74
CA PRO A 13 61.80 -0.68 11.78
C PRO A 13 61.20 -0.68 10.37
N ILE A 14 60.12 -1.46 10.19
CA ILE A 14 59.30 -1.39 9.00
C ILE A 14 58.73 0.03 9.00
N LYS A 15 59.32 0.91 8.18
CA LYS A 15 58.73 2.21 7.90
C LYS A 15 57.38 1.92 7.25
N MET A 16 56.31 2.04 8.04
CA MET A 16 54.95 2.06 7.53
C MET A 16 54.88 3.25 6.58
N SER A 17 54.96 2.99 5.27
CA SER A 17 54.74 4.04 4.28
C SER A 17 53.31 4.51 4.48
N THR A 18 53.14 5.73 5.01
CA THR A 18 51.82 6.36 5.08
C THR A 18 51.28 6.40 3.67
N PHE A 19 50.19 5.69 3.43
CA PHE A 19 49.50 5.67 2.15
C PHE A 19 49.11 7.10 1.78
N LEU A 20 49.89 7.74 0.90
CA LEU A 20 49.58 9.05 0.35
C LEU A 20 48.46 8.85 -0.67
N SER A 21 47.22 9.09 -0.25
CA SER A 21 46.08 9.01 -1.14
C SER A 21 46.18 10.08 -2.23
N ASP A 22 46.12 9.69 -3.49
CA ASP A 22 46.08 10.62 -4.63
C ASP A 22 44.87 11.58 -4.52
N MET A 23 45.16 12.89 -4.46
CA MET A 23 44.14 13.94 -4.29
C MET A 23 43.25 14.14 -5.52
N ARG A 24 43.62 13.57 -6.68
CA ARG A 24 42.84 13.71 -7.91
C ARG A 24 41.66 12.76 -7.99
N ASN A 25 41.61 11.73 -7.14
CA ASN A 25 40.54 10.74 -7.13
C ASN A 25 39.55 10.96 -5.97
N THR A 26 38.86 12.11 -5.98
CA THR A 26 37.89 12.47 -4.93
C THR A 26 36.74 11.46 -4.83
N GLY A 27 36.31 10.88 -5.95
CA GLY A 27 35.31 9.83 -6.01
C GLY A 27 35.76 8.53 -5.33
N GLY A 28 36.97 8.06 -5.65
CA GLY A 28 37.57 6.87 -5.03
C GLY A 28 37.86 7.04 -3.54
N LYS A 29 38.27 8.24 -3.13
CA LYS A 29 38.49 8.56 -1.70
C LYS A 29 37.18 8.45 -0.92
N LYS A 30 36.08 8.99 -1.46
CA LYS A 30 34.77 8.91 -0.81
C LYS A 30 34.29 7.46 -0.69
N THR A 31 34.42 6.66 -1.73
CA THR A 31 34.00 5.24 -1.68
C THR A 31 34.82 4.42 -0.70
N ILE A 32 36.13 4.65 -0.60
CA ILE A 32 36.99 3.98 0.38
C ILE A 32 36.62 4.39 1.81
N VAL A 33 36.42 5.69 2.06
CA VAL A 33 36.04 6.20 3.38
C VAL A 33 34.66 5.69 3.79
N ASP A 34 33.69 5.68 2.88
CA ASP A 34 32.34 5.16 3.13
C ASP A 34 32.39 3.64 3.40
N SER A 35 33.20 2.89 2.66
CA SER A 35 33.41 1.45 2.87
C SER A 35 34.00 1.16 4.25
N LEU A 36 35.05 1.90 4.64
CA LEU A 36 35.68 1.79 5.96
C LEU A 36 34.70 2.16 7.08
N SER A 37 33.99 3.28 6.95
CA SER A 37 32.98 3.72 7.93
C SER A 37 31.89 2.67 8.12
N ASN A 38 31.38 2.10 7.02
CA ASN A 38 30.39 1.04 7.07
C ASN A 38 30.95 -0.23 7.74
N HIS A 39 32.18 -0.63 7.41
CA HIS A 39 32.83 -1.76 8.08
C HIS A 39 32.94 -1.56 9.59
N TYR A 40 33.39 -0.38 10.05
CA TYR A 40 33.49 -0.10 11.49
C TYR A 40 32.13 -0.11 12.19
N LYS A 41 31.10 0.44 11.54
CA LYS A 41 29.71 0.33 12.04
C LYS A 41 29.28 -1.13 12.17
N HIS A 42 29.61 -1.96 11.19
CA HIS A 42 29.28 -3.39 11.23
C HIS A 42 30.02 -4.09 12.37
N LEU A 43 31.32 -3.83 12.58
CA LEU A 43 32.08 -4.35 13.72
C LEU A 43 31.46 -4.00 15.06
N ASN A 44 30.96 -2.77 15.23
CA ASN A 44 30.27 -2.36 16.45
C ASN A 44 28.90 -3.01 16.63
N THR A 45 28.21 -3.35 15.53
CA THR A 45 26.88 -4.00 15.58
C THR A 45 26.92 -5.53 15.60
N ILE A 46 28.06 -6.13 15.24
CA ILE A 46 28.27 -7.56 15.41
C ILE A 46 28.22 -7.79 16.91
N LYS A 47 27.12 -8.40 17.37
CA LYS A 47 26.99 -8.82 18.76
C LYS A 47 28.23 -9.63 19.14
N PRO A 48 28.85 -9.37 20.30
CA PRO A 48 29.93 -10.24 20.78
C PRO A 48 29.45 -11.67 20.70
N VAL A 49 30.33 -12.52 20.17
CA VAL A 49 30.16 -13.95 19.93
C VAL A 49 29.31 -14.57 21.04
N VAL A 50 28.13 -15.08 20.66
CA VAL A 50 27.27 -16.00 21.40
C VAL A 50 27.42 -15.92 22.93
N ASN A 51 26.53 -15.18 23.60
CA ASN A 51 26.26 -15.40 25.02
C ASN A 51 25.92 -16.87 25.21
N SER A 52 26.90 -17.66 25.65
CA SER A 52 26.78 -19.12 25.80
C SER A 52 25.91 -19.50 27.01
N PHE A 53 25.47 -18.51 27.78
CA PHE A 53 24.63 -18.65 28.96
C PHE A 53 23.15 -18.41 28.67
N ASP A 54 22.80 -17.84 27.51
CA ASP A 54 21.40 -17.69 27.14
C ASP A 54 20.87 -19.03 26.60
N PRO A 55 19.77 -19.57 27.14
CA PRO A 55 19.18 -20.80 26.63
C PRO A 55 18.77 -20.62 25.16
N PRO A 56 18.87 -21.67 24.33
CA PRO A 56 18.54 -21.58 22.92
C PRO A 56 17.10 -21.06 22.73
N PRO A 57 16.86 -20.17 21.75
CA PRO A 57 15.53 -19.65 21.50
C PRO A 57 14.55 -20.81 21.25
N LYS A 58 13.37 -20.74 21.87
CA LYS A 58 12.30 -21.74 21.72
C LYS A 58 12.03 -21.96 20.22
N HIS A 59 12.04 -23.23 19.80
CA HIS A 59 11.78 -23.64 18.43
C HIS A 59 10.47 -23.03 17.92
N VAL A 60 10.56 -22.04 17.05
CA VAL A 60 9.38 -21.41 16.45
C VAL A 60 8.81 -22.41 15.45
N ASN A 61 7.58 -22.86 15.69
CA ASN A 61 6.87 -23.79 14.81
C ASN A 61 7.01 -23.34 13.34
N ALA A 62 7.53 -24.23 12.49
CA ALA A 62 7.98 -24.00 11.11
C ALA A 62 6.88 -23.62 10.10
N LYS A 63 5.76 -23.03 10.54
CA LYS A 63 4.63 -22.67 9.67
C LYS A 63 4.77 -21.31 8.99
N SER A 64 5.67 -20.43 9.47
CA SER A 64 6.02 -19.21 8.74
C SER A 64 7.36 -19.41 8.05
N ARG A 65 7.34 -19.88 6.80
CA ARG A 65 8.51 -19.79 5.93
C ARG A 65 8.93 -18.32 5.87
N PRO A 66 10.14 -17.93 6.31
CA PRO A 66 10.58 -16.56 6.12
C PRO A 66 10.58 -16.27 4.62
N ALA A 67 10.06 -15.10 4.23
CA ALA A 67 10.08 -14.65 2.85
C ALA A 67 11.52 -14.77 2.34
N SER A 68 11.77 -15.75 1.47
CA SER A 68 13.12 -16.04 1.00
C SER A 68 13.59 -14.81 0.25
N LYS A 69 14.61 -14.11 0.78
CA LYS A 69 15.36 -13.12 0.02
C LYS A 69 15.76 -13.79 -1.28
N GLN A 70 15.24 -13.31 -2.41
CA GLN A 70 15.55 -13.87 -3.72
C GLN A 70 17.07 -13.78 -3.88
N SER A 71 17.76 -14.92 -3.78
CA SER A 71 19.19 -14.99 -3.99
C SER A 71 19.47 -14.58 -5.43
N ASN A 72 20.47 -13.73 -5.67
CA ASN A 72 20.98 -13.33 -7.00
C ASN A 72 21.43 -14.51 -7.91
N LEU A 73 21.20 -15.75 -7.48
CA LEU A 73 21.52 -17.00 -8.17
C LEU A 73 20.27 -17.69 -8.73
N SER A 74 19.16 -16.98 -8.92
CA SER A 74 17.95 -17.55 -9.54
C SER A 74 18.26 -18.14 -10.91
N GLU A 75 19.07 -17.45 -11.70
CA GLU A 75 19.48 -17.84 -13.04
C GLU A 75 20.34 -19.12 -13.03
N VAL A 76 21.32 -19.20 -12.12
CA VAL A 76 22.18 -20.40 -11.94
C VAL A 76 21.36 -21.62 -11.50
N LYS A 77 20.35 -21.42 -10.64
CA LYS A 77 19.45 -22.50 -10.21
C LYS A 77 18.55 -22.97 -11.36
N GLU A 78 18.08 -22.05 -12.20
CA GLU A 78 17.25 -22.39 -13.36
C GLU A 78 18.06 -23.14 -14.43
N THR A 79 19.30 -22.72 -14.72
CA THR A 79 20.18 -23.42 -15.66
C THR A 79 20.51 -24.83 -15.18
N PHE A 80 20.84 -25.02 -13.90
CA PHE A 80 21.04 -26.36 -13.33
C PHE A 80 19.80 -27.24 -13.47
N ARG A 81 18.61 -26.67 -13.25
CA ARG A 81 17.34 -27.39 -13.41
C ARG A 81 17.14 -27.83 -14.86
N ARG A 82 17.37 -26.95 -15.83
CA ARG A 82 17.29 -27.25 -17.27
C ARG A 82 18.29 -28.32 -17.71
N VAL A 83 19.53 -28.24 -17.26
CA VAL A 83 20.57 -29.25 -17.57
C VAL A 83 20.21 -30.60 -16.96
N SER A 84 19.70 -30.62 -15.71
CA SER A 84 19.28 -31.87 -15.05
C SER A 84 18.11 -32.55 -15.77
N SER A 85 17.16 -31.79 -16.33
CA SER A 85 16.04 -32.34 -17.11
C SER A 85 16.49 -32.90 -18.45
N VAL A 86 17.49 -32.29 -19.11
CA VAL A 86 18.06 -32.79 -20.37
C VAL A 86 18.83 -34.08 -20.16
N LYS A 87 19.58 -34.21 -19.05
CA LYS A 87 20.41 -35.40 -18.78
C LYS A 87 19.57 -36.67 -18.48
N ASN A 88 18.30 -36.51 -18.10
CA ASN A 88 17.37 -37.59 -17.81
C ASN A 88 16.46 -37.96 -19.01
N SER A 89 16.82 -37.56 -20.23
CA SER A 89 16.07 -37.89 -21.46
C SER A 89 16.16 -39.38 -21.81
N LYS A 90 15.56 -40.23 -20.98
CA LYS A 90 14.99 -41.49 -21.46
C LYS A 90 13.83 -41.10 -22.37
N SER A 91 13.72 -41.74 -23.53
CA SER A 91 12.64 -41.57 -24.50
C SER A 91 11.28 -41.85 -23.84
N SER A 92 10.69 -40.83 -23.22
CA SER A 92 9.35 -40.89 -22.67
C SER A 92 8.36 -40.86 -23.82
N PHE A 93 7.43 -41.82 -23.87
CA PHE A 93 6.30 -41.86 -24.82
C PHE A 93 5.28 -40.71 -24.65
N SER A 94 5.52 -39.77 -23.72
CA SER A 94 4.68 -38.59 -23.55
C SER A 94 4.85 -37.62 -24.73
N ALA A 95 3.76 -36.97 -25.12
CA ALA A 95 3.79 -35.92 -26.14
C ALA A 95 4.85 -34.85 -25.80
N PRO A 96 5.59 -34.35 -26.79
CA PRO A 96 6.64 -33.37 -26.55
C PRO A 96 6.06 -32.08 -25.96
N GLU A 97 6.77 -31.48 -24.99
CA GLU A 97 6.34 -30.22 -24.34
C GLU A 97 6.08 -29.08 -25.33
N THR A 98 6.63 -29.18 -26.55
CA THR A 98 6.42 -28.23 -27.64
C THR A 98 4.95 -28.13 -28.08
N PHE A 99 4.13 -29.16 -27.82
CA PHE A 99 2.71 -29.14 -28.17
C PHE A 99 1.93 -28.04 -27.43
N HIS A 100 2.38 -27.68 -26.22
CA HIS A 100 1.78 -26.60 -25.42
C HIS A 100 2.52 -25.26 -25.56
N LEU A 101 3.51 -25.15 -26.45
CA LEU A 101 4.31 -23.94 -26.59
C LEU A 101 3.46 -22.75 -27.04
N SER A 102 2.54 -22.94 -27.98
CA SER A 102 1.64 -21.89 -28.46
C SER A 102 0.76 -21.32 -27.35
N SER A 103 0.19 -22.20 -26.51
CA SER A 103 -0.59 -21.82 -25.33
C SER A 103 0.26 -21.08 -24.29
N LYS A 104 1.46 -21.61 -23.96
CA LYS A 104 2.40 -20.96 -23.03
C LYS A 104 2.82 -19.57 -23.55
N LEU A 105 3.09 -19.41 -24.84
CA LEU A 105 3.44 -18.13 -25.46
C LEU A 105 2.28 -17.13 -25.41
N SER A 106 1.05 -17.58 -25.68
CA SER A 106 -0.16 -16.76 -25.56
C SER A 106 -0.36 -16.26 -24.12
N GLN A 107 -0.26 -17.16 -23.14
CA GLN A 107 -0.34 -16.81 -21.73
C GLN A 107 0.76 -15.83 -21.31
N ASN A 108 1.99 -16.01 -21.80
CA ASN A 108 3.10 -15.09 -21.50
C ASN A 108 2.88 -13.70 -22.10
N ARG A 109 2.30 -13.60 -23.30
CA ARG A 109 1.90 -12.31 -23.90
C ARG A 109 0.83 -11.61 -23.06
N ALA A 110 -0.18 -12.34 -22.61
CA ALA A 110 -1.22 -11.80 -21.72
C ALA A 110 -0.64 -11.32 -20.39
N LYS A 111 0.25 -12.11 -19.76
CA LYS A 111 0.96 -11.72 -18.54
C LYS A 111 1.81 -10.46 -18.74
N LYS A 112 2.51 -10.33 -19.88
CA LYS A 112 3.28 -9.13 -20.21
C LYS A 112 2.40 -7.89 -20.31
N LYS A 113 1.25 -7.98 -20.99
CA LYS A 113 0.29 -6.87 -21.07
C LYS A 113 -0.19 -6.44 -19.68
N ASN A 114 -0.54 -7.40 -18.83
CA ASN A 114 -0.95 -7.11 -17.45
C ASN A 114 0.18 -6.48 -16.64
N SER A 115 1.42 -6.97 -16.76
CA SER A 115 2.57 -6.38 -16.06
C SER A 115 2.82 -4.92 -16.47
N GLN A 116 2.67 -4.60 -17.77
CA GLN A 116 2.80 -3.23 -18.26
C GLN A 116 1.70 -2.31 -17.71
N ILE A 117 0.46 -2.80 -17.62
CA ILE A 117 -0.66 -2.06 -17.02
C ILE A 117 -0.39 -1.83 -15.53
N THR A 118 0.04 -2.85 -14.79
CA THR A 118 0.34 -2.71 -13.36
C THR A 118 1.50 -1.75 -13.11
N ASP A 119 2.53 -1.76 -13.96
CA ASP A 119 3.66 -0.83 -13.85
C ASP A 119 3.21 0.60 -14.13
N HIS A 120 2.35 0.80 -15.13
CA HIS A 120 1.75 2.10 -15.44
C HIS A 120 0.90 2.63 -14.28
N GLU A 121 0.02 1.81 -13.72
CA GLU A 121 -0.78 2.16 -12.54
C GLU A 121 0.09 2.51 -11.33
N ASN A 122 1.14 1.74 -11.09
CA ASN A 122 2.08 2.00 -9.99
C ASN A 122 2.81 3.34 -10.19
N ASN A 123 3.16 3.68 -11.43
CA ASN A 123 3.75 4.97 -11.77
C ASN A 123 2.77 6.12 -11.53
N ILE A 124 1.51 5.99 -12.00
CA ILE A 124 0.44 6.97 -11.72
C ILE A 124 0.26 7.17 -10.22
N LYS A 125 0.15 6.08 -9.44
CA LYS A 125 0.03 6.14 -7.98
C LYS A 125 1.25 6.78 -7.32
N SER A 126 2.46 6.58 -7.85
CA SER A 126 3.67 7.24 -7.38
C SER A 126 3.63 8.75 -7.63
N MET A 127 3.23 9.17 -8.83
CA MET A 127 3.05 10.58 -9.18
C MET A 127 1.97 11.25 -8.33
N GLN A 128 0.82 10.60 -8.13
CA GLN A 128 -0.24 11.10 -7.24
C GLN A 128 0.26 11.25 -5.80
N ARG A 129 1.00 10.27 -5.27
CA ARG A 129 1.63 10.39 -3.94
C ARG A 129 2.61 11.55 -3.87
N ARG A 130 3.35 11.84 -4.94
CA ARG A 130 4.23 13.00 -5.02
C ARG A 130 3.42 14.30 -5.03
N ILE A 131 2.38 14.41 -5.86
CA ILE A 131 1.50 15.57 -5.91
C ILE A 131 0.85 15.83 -4.55
N ASN A 132 0.36 14.80 -3.88
CA ASN A 132 -0.25 14.93 -2.55
C ASN A 132 0.77 15.30 -1.46
N ARG A 133 2.08 15.09 -1.70
CA ARG A 133 3.16 15.57 -0.82
C ARG A 133 3.53 17.02 -1.09
N ILE A 134 3.20 17.56 -2.28
CA ILE A 134 3.35 18.98 -2.58
C ILE A 134 2.48 19.76 -1.59
N GLY A 135 3.10 20.71 -0.90
CA GLY A 135 2.45 21.46 0.18
C GLY A 135 2.50 20.78 1.55
N SER A 136 3.10 19.60 1.68
CA SER A 136 3.40 19.02 2.99
C SER A 136 4.35 19.93 3.77
N ALA A 137 4.25 19.94 5.10
CA ALA A 137 5.10 20.78 5.95
C ALA A 137 6.62 20.61 5.68
N SER A 138 7.05 19.41 5.27
CA SER A 138 8.45 19.14 4.89
C SER A 138 8.86 19.85 3.59
N GLU A 139 7.97 19.92 2.60
CA GLU A 139 8.23 20.62 1.35
C GLU A 139 8.15 22.14 1.51
N ARG A 140 7.20 22.62 2.31
CA ARG A 140 7.06 24.03 2.69
C ARG A 140 8.31 24.58 3.36
N LYS A 141 8.94 23.80 4.26
CA LYS A 141 10.23 24.15 4.89
C LYS A 141 11.38 24.34 3.90
N LYS A 142 11.33 23.71 2.71
CA LYS A 142 12.36 23.89 1.68
C LYS A 142 12.25 25.25 0.99
N ASN A 143 11.07 25.85 0.96
CA ASN A 143 10.90 27.21 0.46
C ASN A 143 11.32 28.19 1.56
N PRO A 144 12.45 28.91 1.41
CA PRO A 144 12.93 29.84 2.42
C PRO A 144 12.03 31.06 2.59
N TYR A 145 11.04 31.25 1.71
CA TYR A 145 10.14 32.41 1.70
C TYR A 145 8.70 32.07 2.10
N ASP A 146 8.40 30.83 2.52
CA ASP A 146 7.06 30.46 2.98
C ASP A 146 6.83 30.96 4.42
N PRO A 147 5.92 31.95 4.63
CA PRO A 147 5.72 32.57 5.94
C PRO A 147 5.07 31.62 6.96
N ILE A 148 4.38 30.56 6.51
CA ILE A 148 3.78 29.57 7.43
C ILE A 148 4.86 28.63 7.96
N ALA A 149 5.80 28.21 7.10
CA ALA A 149 6.87 27.30 7.51
C ALA A 149 7.97 28.01 8.31
N HIS A 150 8.18 29.29 8.04
CA HIS A 150 9.22 30.12 8.66
C HIS A 150 8.61 31.42 9.23
N PRO A 151 7.85 31.36 10.33
CA PRO A 151 7.14 32.52 10.88
C PRO A 151 8.07 33.65 11.33
N ALA A 152 9.35 33.36 11.60
CA ALA A 152 10.35 34.38 11.89
C ALA A 152 10.56 35.37 10.73
N LEU A 153 10.19 35.02 9.50
CA LEU A 153 10.20 35.95 8.36
C LEU A 153 9.12 37.02 8.47
N LEU A 154 8.03 36.78 9.20
CA LEU A 154 7.01 37.78 9.48
C LEU A 154 7.49 38.83 10.50
N LEU A 155 8.43 38.45 11.37
CA LEU A 155 8.97 39.28 12.44
C LEU A 155 10.33 39.90 12.09
N ARG A 156 10.94 39.52 10.96
CA ARG A 156 12.11 40.22 10.45
C ARG A 156 11.63 41.57 9.92
N ASP A 157 11.94 42.63 10.67
CA ASP A 157 11.83 44.01 10.20
C ASP A 157 12.54 44.08 8.84
N ARG A 158 11.72 44.22 7.79
CA ARG A 158 12.21 44.55 6.47
C ARG A 158 12.47 46.03 6.51
N ASP A 159 13.73 46.42 6.47
CA ASP A 159 14.11 47.81 6.31
C ASP A 159 13.29 48.45 5.14
N GLU A 160 12.32 49.26 5.56
CA GLU A 160 11.59 50.37 4.93
C GLU A 160 10.93 50.28 3.53
N THR A 161 11.17 49.33 2.63
CA THR A 161 10.72 49.52 1.23
C THR A 161 9.71 48.54 0.65
N ASN A 162 9.05 47.69 1.43
CA ASN A 162 7.89 46.96 0.90
C ASN A 162 6.89 46.56 1.99
N ILE A 163 6.08 47.55 2.36
CA ILE A 163 4.83 47.41 3.11
C ILE A 163 3.81 46.69 2.20
N TYR A 164 3.99 45.39 1.98
CA TYR A 164 2.82 44.55 1.72
C TYR A 164 2.24 44.24 3.09
N MET A 165 1.30 45.09 3.51
CA MET A 165 0.48 44.82 4.68
C MET A 165 -0.11 43.43 4.49
N VAL A 166 0.33 42.50 5.32
CA VAL A 166 -0.43 41.30 5.59
C VAL A 166 -1.71 41.83 6.27
N THR A 167 -2.72 42.12 5.46
CA THR A 167 -4.00 42.62 5.94
C THR A 167 -4.62 41.56 6.85
N ASP A 168 -5.38 41.97 7.85
CA ASP A 168 -6.11 41.02 8.71
C ASP A 168 -7.00 40.07 7.87
N GLU A 169 -7.45 40.52 6.69
CA GLU A 169 -8.13 39.69 5.70
C GLU A 169 -7.26 38.54 5.15
N PHE A 170 -5.96 38.77 4.93
CA PHE A 170 -5.03 37.72 4.51
C PHE A 170 -4.82 36.70 5.62
N MET A 171 -4.66 37.16 6.87
CA MET A 171 -4.54 36.27 8.03
C MET A 171 -5.83 35.46 8.26
N GLN A 172 -7.00 36.07 8.06
CA GLN A 172 -8.28 35.35 8.07
C GLN A 172 -8.38 34.31 6.95
N LYS A 173 -7.98 34.64 5.72
CA LYS A 173 -7.99 33.69 4.59
C LYS A 173 -7.01 32.53 4.79
N MET A 174 -5.89 32.76 5.46
CA MET A 174 -4.89 31.72 5.76
C MET A 174 -5.34 30.75 6.86
N ASN A 175 -6.16 31.23 7.79
CA ASN A 175 -6.73 30.41 8.86
C ASN A 175 -8.02 29.69 8.45
N GLN A 176 -8.63 30.05 7.33
CA GLN A 176 -9.76 29.29 6.80
C GLN A 176 -9.25 27.91 6.32
N PRO A 177 -9.90 26.81 6.72
CA PRO A 177 -9.59 25.51 6.14
C PRO A 177 -9.76 25.59 4.61
N PRO A 178 -8.88 24.95 3.82
CA PRO A 178 -8.95 25.04 2.37
C PRO A 178 -10.35 24.66 1.91
N SER A 179 -11.00 25.60 1.21
CA SER A 179 -12.29 25.36 0.56
C SER A 179 -12.12 24.15 -0.34
N ILE A 180 -12.75 23.03 0.07
CA ILE A 180 -12.78 21.82 -0.74
C ILE A 180 -13.61 22.18 -1.96
N SER A 181 -12.94 22.47 -3.09
CA SER A 181 -13.63 22.75 -4.34
C SER A 181 -14.54 21.56 -4.69
N SER A 182 -15.67 21.82 -5.37
CA SER A 182 -16.64 20.74 -5.67
C SER A 182 -16.01 19.55 -6.40
N ALA A 183 -14.93 19.79 -7.16
CA ALA A 183 -14.13 18.77 -7.82
C ALA A 183 -13.52 17.74 -6.85
N TYR A 184 -13.11 18.13 -5.64
CA TYR A 184 -12.60 17.18 -4.64
C TYR A 184 -13.72 16.38 -3.99
N ASN A 185 -14.92 16.93 -3.86
CA ASN A 185 -16.10 16.18 -3.39
C ASN A 185 -16.53 15.12 -4.42
N GLU A 186 -16.39 15.39 -5.71
CA GLU A 186 -16.61 14.40 -6.77
C GLU A 186 -15.59 13.25 -6.68
N ILE A 187 -14.30 13.56 -6.48
CA ILE A 187 -13.24 12.54 -6.34
C ILE A 187 -13.40 11.73 -5.04
N ALA A 188 -13.80 12.37 -3.93
CA ALA A 188 -14.08 11.69 -2.67
C ALA A 188 -15.32 10.77 -2.76
N ASN A 189 -16.34 11.17 -3.53
CA ASN A 189 -17.47 10.31 -3.84
C ASN A 189 -17.10 9.14 -4.76
N ASN A 190 -16.15 9.32 -5.67
CA ASN A 190 -15.65 8.27 -6.57
C ASN A 190 -14.70 7.28 -5.88
N ASN A 191 -14.07 7.69 -4.78
CA ASN A 191 -13.21 6.83 -3.94
C ASN A 191 -13.95 6.24 -2.73
N LYS A 192 -15.28 6.23 -2.73
CA LYS A 192 -16.03 5.40 -1.78
C LYS A 192 -15.51 3.97 -1.91
N PRO A 193 -15.13 3.31 -0.79
CA PRO A 193 -14.62 1.95 -0.83
C PRO A 193 -15.55 1.12 -1.68
N VAL A 194 -15.01 0.24 -2.53
CA VAL A 194 -15.82 -0.71 -3.32
C VAL A 194 -16.60 -1.54 -2.31
N ILE A 195 -17.80 -1.07 -2.04
CA ILE A 195 -18.80 -1.69 -1.20
C ILE A 195 -18.98 -3.08 -1.80
N SER A 196 -18.72 -4.13 -1.02
CA SER A 196 -18.84 -5.50 -1.51
C SER A 196 -20.22 -5.68 -2.14
N ASP A 197 -20.36 -6.50 -3.16
CA ASP A 197 -21.64 -6.66 -3.88
C ASP A 197 -22.79 -6.96 -2.91
N ARG A 198 -22.52 -7.72 -1.84
CA ARG A 198 -23.44 -7.98 -0.73
C ARG A 198 -23.86 -6.72 0.05
N GLN A 199 -22.96 -5.77 0.28
CA GLN A 199 -23.29 -4.50 0.90
C GLN A 199 -24.02 -3.54 -0.07
N ARG A 200 -23.80 -3.64 -1.39
CA ARG A 200 -24.59 -2.91 -2.40
C ARG A 200 -26.02 -3.42 -2.44
N GLU A 201 -26.20 -4.74 -2.41
CA GLU A 201 -27.52 -5.37 -2.30
C GLU A 201 -28.27 -4.91 -1.04
N LEU A 202 -27.58 -4.80 0.10
CA LEU A 202 -28.17 -4.32 1.35
C LEU A 202 -28.49 -2.81 1.33
N LEU A 203 -27.72 -1.98 0.63
CA LEU A 203 -27.97 -0.53 0.55
C LEU A 203 -29.22 -0.17 -0.26
N GLU A 204 -29.68 -1.09 -1.12
CA GLU A 204 -30.82 -0.87 -2.00
C GLU A 204 -32.13 -1.47 -1.46
N VAL A 205 -32.16 -1.83 -0.17
CA VAL A 205 -33.35 -2.31 0.54
C VAL A 205 -33.93 -1.14 1.34
N PRO A 206 -35.26 -0.91 1.28
CA PRO A 206 -35.89 0.23 1.94
C PRO A 206 -35.65 0.15 3.45
N TYR A 207 -35.35 1.31 4.05
CA TYR A 207 -35.07 1.43 5.48
C TYR A 207 -35.80 2.64 6.05
N ILE A 208 -36.72 2.37 6.97
CA ILE A 208 -37.57 3.42 7.55
C ILE A 208 -37.06 3.81 8.92
N ARG A 209 -36.95 5.11 9.12
CA ARG A 209 -36.54 5.67 10.42
C ARG A 209 -37.68 5.55 11.42
N LEU A 210 -37.33 5.32 12.69
CA LEU A 210 -38.29 5.19 13.79
C LEU A 210 -39.20 6.42 14.00
N ALA A 211 -38.82 7.58 13.48
CA ALA A 211 -39.49 8.86 13.71
C ALA A 211 -40.65 9.16 12.75
N GLU A 212 -40.83 8.38 11.68
CA GLU A 212 -41.88 8.68 10.69
C GLU A 212 -43.27 8.26 11.19
N PRO A 213 -44.28 9.14 11.11
CA PRO A 213 -45.67 8.73 11.26
C PRO A 213 -46.04 7.82 10.07
N GLU A 214 -46.81 6.76 10.32
CA GLU A 214 -47.28 5.82 9.28
C GLU A 214 -46.18 5.01 8.57
N LYS A 215 -45.28 4.41 9.35
CA LYS A 215 -44.17 3.55 8.89
C LYS A 215 -44.59 2.49 7.86
N ALA A 216 -45.72 1.83 8.07
CA ALA A 216 -46.21 0.79 7.17
C ALA A 216 -46.55 1.34 5.77
N LEU A 217 -47.09 2.55 5.67
CA LEU A 217 -47.47 3.17 4.39
C LEU A 217 -46.24 3.65 3.62
N ALA A 218 -45.27 4.25 4.33
CA ALA A 218 -43.98 4.60 3.75
C ALA A 218 -43.25 3.35 3.20
N LEU A 219 -43.29 2.23 3.94
CA LEU A 219 -42.66 0.97 3.53
C LEU A 219 -43.28 0.42 2.25
N LYS A 220 -44.61 0.40 2.19
CA LYS A 220 -45.34 -0.04 1.00
C LYS A 220 -44.92 0.76 -0.24
N LYS A 221 -44.83 2.09 -0.12
CA LYS A 221 -44.44 2.98 -1.23
C LYS A 221 -43.01 2.74 -1.70
N GLU A 222 -42.04 2.73 -0.77
CA GLU A 222 -40.63 2.51 -1.13
C GLU A 222 -40.39 1.11 -1.70
N MET A 223 -41.04 0.08 -1.15
CA MET A 223 -40.95 -1.28 -1.67
C MET A 223 -41.43 -1.38 -3.12
N LEU A 224 -42.59 -0.79 -3.43
CA LEU A 224 -43.12 -0.76 -4.80
C LEU A 224 -42.18 -0.01 -5.74
N GLU A 225 -41.66 1.14 -5.32
CA GLU A 225 -40.73 1.93 -6.14
C GLU A 225 -39.47 1.13 -6.48
N ILE A 226 -38.91 0.41 -5.51
CA ILE A 226 -37.71 -0.42 -5.71
C ILE A 226 -38.00 -1.61 -6.62
N ILE A 227 -39.16 -2.27 -6.46
CA ILE A 227 -39.58 -3.39 -7.32
C ILE A 227 -39.70 -2.93 -8.77
N VAL A 228 -40.34 -1.78 -9.01
CA VAL A 228 -40.48 -1.19 -10.36
C VAL A 228 -39.11 -0.81 -10.92
N ARG A 229 -38.28 -0.13 -10.12
CA ARG A 229 -36.94 0.33 -10.52
C ARG A 229 -36.02 -0.83 -10.90
N LYS A 230 -36.06 -1.93 -10.15
CA LYS A 230 -35.23 -3.12 -10.38
C LYS A 230 -35.87 -4.17 -11.28
N ARG A 231 -37.13 -3.99 -11.66
CA ARG A 231 -37.93 -4.94 -12.45
C ARG A 231 -37.89 -6.35 -11.83
N ILE A 232 -38.17 -6.44 -10.54
CA ILE A 232 -38.24 -7.71 -9.82
C ILE A 232 -39.55 -8.40 -10.22
N LEU A 233 -39.48 -9.33 -11.17
CA LEU A 233 -40.63 -10.05 -11.70
C LEU A 233 -40.69 -11.52 -11.25
N SER A 234 -39.54 -12.08 -10.83
CA SER A 234 -39.45 -13.48 -10.41
C SER A 234 -39.89 -13.63 -8.95
N GLN A 235 -40.71 -14.65 -8.67
CA GLN A 235 -41.14 -14.98 -7.32
C GLN A 235 -39.96 -15.26 -6.37
N GLN A 236 -38.89 -15.91 -6.86
CA GLN A 236 -37.69 -16.18 -6.07
C GLN A 236 -36.95 -14.90 -5.66
N ASP A 237 -36.93 -13.90 -6.54
CA ASP A 237 -36.26 -12.64 -6.25
C ASP A 237 -37.12 -11.75 -5.34
N LEU A 238 -38.44 -11.86 -5.46
CA LEU A 238 -39.39 -11.21 -4.54
C LEU A 238 -39.27 -11.77 -3.12
N GLU A 239 -39.17 -13.10 -2.97
CA GLU A 239 -38.97 -13.76 -1.67
C GLU A 239 -37.64 -13.37 -1.02
N LYS A 240 -36.55 -13.33 -1.80
CA LYS A 240 -35.25 -12.82 -1.34
C LYS A 240 -35.34 -11.36 -0.90
N PHE A 241 -35.99 -10.52 -1.69
CA PHE A 241 -36.18 -9.10 -1.37
C PHE A 241 -36.98 -8.93 -0.06
N CYS A 242 -38.06 -9.66 0.12
CA CYS A 242 -38.86 -9.64 1.36
C CYS A 242 -38.05 -10.10 2.59
N SER A 243 -37.18 -11.11 2.42
CA SER A 243 -36.30 -11.59 3.49
C SER A 243 -35.30 -10.49 3.93
N LEU A 244 -34.74 -9.76 2.97
CA LEU A 244 -33.83 -8.63 3.24
C LEU A 244 -34.56 -7.45 3.90
N VAL A 245 -35.80 -7.16 3.50
CA VAL A 245 -36.63 -6.11 4.12
C VAL A 245 -36.88 -6.43 5.59
N ARG A 246 -37.18 -7.70 5.93
CA ARG A 246 -37.34 -8.17 7.32
C ARG A 246 -36.08 -8.03 8.14
N GLU A 247 -34.93 -8.44 7.59
CA GLU A 247 -33.63 -8.33 8.27
C GLU A 247 -33.26 -6.88 8.57
N ARG A 248 -33.48 -5.99 7.59
CA ARG A 248 -33.06 -4.58 7.68
C ARG A 248 -33.99 -3.72 8.52
N ASN A 249 -35.27 -4.09 8.63
CA ASN A 249 -36.28 -3.34 9.41
C ASN A 249 -36.69 -4.08 10.68
N SER A 250 -35.76 -4.80 11.32
CA SER A 250 -36.02 -5.56 12.55
C SER A 250 -36.50 -4.71 13.74
N HIS A 251 -36.39 -3.38 13.65
CA HIS A 251 -36.87 -2.42 14.64
C HIS A 251 -38.36 -2.08 14.52
N ILE A 252 -39.02 -2.45 13.42
CA ILE A 252 -40.46 -2.26 13.21
C ILE A 252 -41.19 -3.52 13.70
N LYS A 253 -42.44 -3.37 14.16
CA LYS A 253 -43.26 -4.53 14.55
C LYS A 253 -43.42 -5.48 13.37
N SER A 254 -43.17 -6.77 13.57
CA SER A 254 -43.27 -7.79 12.52
C SER A 254 -44.62 -7.77 11.81
N SER A 255 -45.71 -7.52 12.54
CA SER A 255 -47.06 -7.42 11.98
C SER A 255 -47.20 -6.33 10.89
N GLU A 256 -46.56 -5.17 11.09
CA GLU A 256 -46.63 -4.05 10.13
C GLU A 256 -45.79 -4.35 8.87
N ILE A 257 -44.67 -5.05 9.04
CA ILE A 257 -43.80 -5.48 7.94
C ILE A 257 -44.52 -6.54 7.09
N ASP A 258 -45.14 -7.54 7.73
CA ASP A 258 -45.85 -8.60 7.03
C ASP A 258 -47.09 -8.07 6.31
N GLU A 259 -47.79 -7.08 6.87
CA GLU A 259 -48.89 -6.38 6.18
C GLU A 259 -48.40 -5.66 4.91
N ALA A 260 -47.25 -4.98 4.98
CA ALA A 260 -46.64 -4.33 3.82
C ALA A 260 -46.20 -5.34 2.75
N ILE A 261 -45.57 -6.45 3.15
CA ILE A 261 -45.15 -7.53 2.26
C ILE A 261 -46.35 -8.16 1.55
N ASN A 262 -47.41 -8.52 2.29
CA ASN A 262 -48.61 -9.13 1.72
C ASN A 262 -49.30 -8.18 0.73
N PHE A 263 -49.35 -6.88 1.05
CA PHE A 263 -49.88 -5.87 0.13
C PHE A 263 -49.09 -5.82 -1.18
N VAL A 264 -47.76 -5.80 -1.11
CA VAL A 264 -46.89 -5.78 -2.29
C VAL A 264 -47.02 -7.05 -3.13
N ILE A 265 -47.07 -8.23 -2.49
CA ILE A 265 -47.25 -9.52 -3.19
C ILE A 265 -48.59 -9.52 -3.94
N ASN A 266 -49.67 -9.08 -3.30
CA ASN A 266 -50.99 -9.02 -3.93
C ASN A 266 -51.04 -8.05 -5.10
N GLN A 267 -50.31 -6.93 -5.03
CA GLN A 267 -50.25 -5.95 -6.13
C GLN A 267 -49.40 -6.42 -7.30
N VAL A 268 -48.32 -7.17 -7.06
CA VAL A 268 -47.46 -7.71 -8.13
C VAL A 268 -48.08 -8.94 -8.81
N ALA A 269 -48.90 -9.70 -8.08
CA ALA A 269 -49.61 -10.86 -8.61
C ALA A 269 -50.88 -10.50 -9.39
N SER A 270 -51.40 -9.28 -9.22
CA SER A 270 -52.55 -8.74 -9.95
C SER A 270 -52.16 -8.18 -11.31
#